data_AF-A0A1X0C069-F1
#
_entry.id   AF-A0A1X0C069-F1
#
_cell.length_a   1.000
_cell.length_b   1.000
_cell.length_c   1.000
_cell.angle_alpha   90.00
_cell.angle_beta   90.00
_cell.angle_gamma   90.00
#
_symmetry.space_group_name_H-M   'P 1'
#
loop_
_entity.id
_entity.type
_entity.pdbx_description
1 polymer ?
#
loop_
_entity_poly.entity_id
_entity_poly.type
_entity_poly.pdbx_seq_one_letter_code
_entity_poly.pdbx_strand_id
1 'polypeptide(L)'
;MPKPTKGPRLGGGSAHQKALLANLATALFEHGRIKTTEPKARALRPYAEKLITHAKKGTLHNRREVMKKIRDKDIVHVLFAEIGPFFADRNGGYTRIIKVENRKGDNAPMAVIELVREKTVTSEANRARRAGGAQKSAEQPVAAAAAPQAAVEPEATEGPTEDESVEDAKADSTEATEAEAPAEAQTAAEAETAEAKDDDKS
;
A
#
# COMPACT_ATOMS: atom_id res chain seq x y z
N MET A 1 5.07 -3.56 6.21
CA MET A 1 3.76 -4.29 6.15
C MET A 1 2.62 -3.36 6.62
N PRO A 2 1.35 -3.62 6.33
CA PRO A 2 0.23 -2.88 6.95
C PRO A 2 0.15 -3.14 8.46
N LYS A 3 -0.62 -2.32 9.18
CA LYS A 3 -0.84 -2.49 10.63
C LYS A 3 -1.29 -3.93 10.91
N PRO A 4 -0.64 -4.68 11.81
CA PRO A 4 -1.06 -6.02 12.16
C PRO A 4 -2.51 -6.04 12.65
N THR A 5 -3.24 -7.12 12.34
CA THR A 5 -4.59 -7.30 12.90
C THR A 5 -4.52 -7.38 14.42
N LYS A 6 -5.50 -6.79 15.11
CA LYS A 6 -5.74 -7.05 16.53
C LYS A 6 -6.60 -8.32 16.62
N GLY A 7 -6.25 -9.23 17.53
CA GLY A 7 -6.92 -10.52 17.67
C GLY A 7 -6.43 -11.61 16.72
N PRO A 8 -7.21 -12.70 16.57
CA PRO A 8 -6.82 -13.85 15.75
C PRO A 8 -6.50 -13.49 14.29
N ARG A 9 -5.61 -14.28 13.68
CA ARG A 9 -5.19 -14.12 12.29
C ARG A 9 -6.19 -14.77 11.34
N LEU A 10 -6.32 -14.21 10.14
CA LEU A 10 -7.18 -14.79 9.10
C LEU A 10 -6.59 -16.13 8.62
N GLY A 11 -7.39 -17.20 8.59
CA GLY A 11 -6.91 -18.53 8.19
C GLY A 11 -6.13 -19.27 9.28
N GLY A 12 -6.29 -18.91 10.56
CA GLY A 12 -5.73 -19.63 11.70
C GLY A 12 -4.28 -19.27 12.06
N GLY A 13 -3.41 -19.03 11.07
CA GLY A 13 -1.98 -18.74 11.29
C GLY A 13 -1.44 -17.54 10.52
N SER A 14 -0.28 -17.01 10.95
CA SER A 14 0.37 -15.86 10.31
C SER A 14 0.88 -16.16 8.89
N ALA A 15 1.45 -17.35 8.68
CA ALA A 15 1.91 -17.81 7.38
C ALA A 15 0.73 -17.95 6.39
N HIS A 16 -0.36 -18.59 6.83
CA HIS A 16 -1.56 -18.74 6.02
C HIS A 16 -2.20 -17.38 5.69
N GLN A 17 -2.28 -16.46 6.66
CA GLN A 17 -2.77 -15.11 6.37
C GLN A 17 -1.95 -14.41 5.28
N LYS A 18 -0.62 -14.53 5.29
CA LYS A 18 0.24 -13.94 4.26
C LYS A 18 -0.06 -14.52 2.87
N ALA A 19 -0.15 -15.85 2.77
CA ALA A 19 -0.48 -16.53 1.51
C ALA A 19 -1.88 -16.16 1.02
N LEU A 20 -2.86 -16.11 1.92
CA LEU A 20 -4.23 -15.74 1.60
C LEU A 20 -4.33 -14.30 1.06
N LEU A 21 -3.61 -13.35 1.66
CA LEU A 21 -3.58 -11.97 1.17
C LEU A 21 -2.86 -11.84 -0.18
N ALA A 22 -1.80 -12.60 -0.41
CA ALA A 22 -1.11 -12.64 -1.69
C ALA A 22 -2.02 -13.17 -2.81
N ASN A 23 -2.73 -14.28 -2.56
CA ASN A 23 -3.66 -14.86 -3.54
C ASN A 23 -4.84 -13.91 -3.83
N LEU A 24 -5.42 -13.29 -2.79
CA LEU A 24 -6.50 -12.31 -2.98
C LEU A 24 -6.04 -11.06 -3.75
N ALA A 25 -4.82 -10.58 -3.51
CA ALA A 25 -4.27 -9.44 -4.27
C ALA A 25 -4.03 -9.82 -5.73
N THR A 26 -3.52 -11.03 -5.98
CA THR A 26 -3.30 -11.57 -7.32
C THR A 26 -4.61 -11.60 -8.10
N ALA A 27 -5.66 -12.24 -7.54
CA ALA A 27 -6.99 -12.29 -8.15
C ALA A 27 -7.64 -10.90 -8.33
N LEU A 28 -7.39 -9.96 -7.41
CA LEU A 28 -7.88 -8.58 -7.53
C LEU A 28 -7.24 -7.85 -8.70
N PHE A 29 -5.94 -8.02 -8.94
CA PHE A 29 -5.25 -7.36 -10.05
C PHE A 29 -5.55 -8.02 -11.39
N GLU A 30 -5.77 -9.34 -11.40
CA GLU A 30 -6.17 -10.09 -12.60
C GLU A 30 -7.57 -9.70 -13.07
N HIS A 31 -8.57 -9.74 -12.18
CA HIS A 31 -9.98 -9.55 -12.57
C HIS A 31 -10.49 -8.12 -12.33
N GLY A 32 -9.79 -7.32 -11.53
CA GLY A 32 -10.20 -5.96 -11.14
C GLY A 32 -11.34 -5.88 -10.13
N ARG A 33 -12.11 -6.95 -9.92
CA ARG A 33 -13.24 -7.04 -8.97
C ARG A 33 -13.35 -8.47 -8.43
N ILE A 34 -13.41 -8.62 -7.11
CA ILE A 34 -13.58 -9.94 -6.45
C ILE A 34 -14.62 -9.88 -5.33
N LYS A 35 -15.37 -10.97 -5.14
CA LYS A 35 -16.34 -11.14 -4.05
C LYS A 35 -15.71 -12.00 -2.94
N THR A 36 -15.67 -11.49 -1.71
CA THR A 36 -15.08 -12.19 -0.56
C THR A 36 -15.82 -11.83 0.73
N THR A 37 -15.37 -12.31 1.89
CA THR A 37 -15.95 -11.91 3.17
C THR A 37 -15.48 -10.51 3.56
N GLU A 38 -16.33 -9.74 4.22
CA GLU A 38 -16.03 -8.36 4.64
C GLU A 38 -14.69 -8.24 5.41
N PRO A 39 -14.36 -9.12 6.38
CA PRO A 39 -13.09 -9.06 7.08
C PRO A 39 -11.87 -9.26 6.16
N LYS A 40 -11.98 -10.17 5.18
CA LYS A 40 -10.91 -10.41 4.19
C LYS A 40 -10.72 -9.19 3.29
N ALA A 41 -11.81 -8.58 2.81
CA ALA A 41 -11.74 -7.37 2.00
C ALA A 41 -11.11 -6.20 2.77
N ARG A 42 -11.49 -6.00 4.04
CA ARG A 42 -10.92 -4.95 4.90
C ARG A 42 -9.42 -5.15 5.16
N ALA A 43 -8.98 -6.39 5.37
CA ALA A 43 -7.56 -6.72 5.52
C ALA A 43 -6.77 -6.56 4.21
N LEU A 44 -7.40 -6.81 3.06
CA LEU A 44 -6.78 -6.71 1.75
C LEU A 44 -6.48 -5.25 1.34
N ARG A 45 -7.37 -4.30 1.67
CA ARG A 45 -7.20 -2.87 1.31
C ARG A 45 -5.80 -2.29 1.57
N PRO A 46 -5.29 -2.26 2.81
CA PRO A 46 -3.99 -1.65 3.08
C PRO A 46 -2.82 -2.46 2.52
N TYR A 47 -3.05 -3.71 2.11
CA TYR A 47 -2.07 -4.54 1.43
C TYR A 47 -2.01 -4.21 -0.06
N ALA A 48 -3.15 -4.25 -0.76
CA ALA A 48 -3.27 -3.93 -2.18
C ALA A 48 -2.87 -2.46 -2.48
N GLU A 49 -3.29 -1.51 -1.64
CA GLU A 49 -2.94 -0.09 -1.83
C GLU A 49 -1.43 0.16 -1.79
N LYS A 50 -0.69 -0.56 -0.93
CA LYS A 50 0.77 -0.46 -0.87
C LYS A 50 1.42 -1.03 -2.12
N LEU A 51 0.90 -2.13 -2.67
CA LEU A 51 1.40 -2.71 -3.92
C LEU A 51 1.21 -1.76 -5.10
N ILE A 52 0.02 -1.15 -5.23
CA ILE A 52 -0.25 -0.14 -6.27
C ILE A 52 0.66 1.08 -6.08
N THR A 53 0.95 1.47 -4.83
CA THR A 53 1.88 2.57 -4.55
C THR A 53 3.31 2.27 -5.03
N HIS A 54 3.78 1.02 -4.88
CA HIS A 54 5.06 0.59 -5.46
C HIS A 54 5.01 0.58 -7.00
N ALA A 55 3.90 0.14 -7.57
CA ALA A 55 3.68 0.10 -9.01
C ALA A 55 3.75 1.49 -9.65
N LYS A 56 3.11 2.49 -9.02
CA LYS A 56 3.14 3.90 -9.43
C LYS A 56 4.56 4.49 -9.48
N LYS A 57 5.48 4.02 -8.65
CA LYS A 57 6.89 4.47 -8.67
C LYS A 57 7.72 3.84 -9.79
N GLY A 58 7.33 2.67 -10.31
CA GLY A 58 7.93 2.08 -11.51
C GLY A 58 9.37 1.53 -11.42
N THR A 59 10.13 1.77 -10.35
CA THR A 59 11.56 1.39 -10.29
C THR A 59 11.80 -0.12 -10.17
N LEU A 60 12.99 -0.59 -10.61
CA LEU A 60 13.41 -1.98 -10.49
C LEU A 60 13.41 -2.49 -9.04
N HIS A 61 13.83 -1.67 -8.08
CA HIS A 61 13.76 -1.99 -6.66
C HIS A 61 12.30 -2.26 -6.23
N ASN A 62 11.36 -1.42 -6.64
CA ASN A 62 9.94 -1.61 -6.33
C ASN A 62 9.37 -2.89 -6.95
N ARG A 63 9.78 -3.25 -8.17
CA ARG A 63 9.39 -4.54 -8.79
C ARG A 63 9.86 -5.73 -7.96
N ARG A 64 11.11 -5.71 -7.48
CA ARG A 64 11.64 -6.76 -6.59
C ARG A 64 10.87 -6.83 -5.26
N GLU A 65 10.51 -5.68 -4.67
CA GLU A 65 9.70 -5.64 -3.44
C GLU A 65 8.28 -6.21 -3.62
N VAL A 66 7.68 -6.03 -4.80
CA VAL A 66 6.39 -6.64 -5.14
C VAL A 66 6.52 -8.14 -5.36
N MET A 67 7.58 -8.60 -6.04
CA MET A 67 7.83 -10.04 -6.29
C MET A 67 8.08 -10.86 -5.01
N LYS A 68 8.52 -10.22 -3.92
CA LYS A 68 8.59 -10.86 -2.59
C LYS A 68 7.21 -11.25 -2.04
N LYS A 69 6.13 -10.64 -2.55
CA LYS A 69 4.75 -10.76 -2.06
C LYS A 69 3.87 -11.52 -3.04
N ILE A 70 3.86 -11.11 -4.30
CA ILE A 70 3.14 -11.75 -5.40
C ILE A 70 4.16 -12.56 -6.19
N ARG A 71 3.94 -13.87 -6.31
CA ARG A 71 4.88 -14.78 -6.98
C ARG A 71 4.67 -14.85 -8.49
N ASP A 72 3.45 -14.53 -8.94
CA ASP A 72 3.07 -14.54 -10.34
C ASP A 72 3.69 -13.35 -11.09
N LYS A 73 4.46 -13.64 -12.15
CA LYS A 73 5.17 -12.63 -12.94
C LYS A 73 4.24 -11.89 -13.89
N ASP A 74 3.20 -12.54 -14.38
CA ASP A 74 2.27 -11.96 -15.35
C ASP A 74 1.43 -10.87 -14.67
N ILE A 75 0.98 -11.16 -13.45
CA ILE A 75 0.25 -10.17 -12.64
C ILE A 75 1.16 -9.02 -12.22
N VAL A 76 2.44 -9.27 -11.94
CA VAL A 76 3.41 -8.18 -11.69
C VAL A 76 3.60 -7.33 -12.94
N HIS A 77 3.62 -7.93 -14.14
CA HIS A 77 3.67 -7.18 -15.39
C HIS A 77 2.44 -6.28 -15.55
N VAL A 78 1.22 -6.82 -15.44
CA VAL A 78 -0.04 -6.06 -15.52
C VAL A 78 -0.07 -4.92 -14.49
N LEU A 79 0.39 -5.20 -13.26
CA LEU A 79 0.41 -4.21 -12.19
C LEU A 79 1.28 -2.99 -12.54
N PHE A 80 2.45 -3.19 -13.15
CA PHE A 80 3.37 -2.09 -13.51
C PHE A 80 3.11 -1.49 -14.89
N ALA A 81 2.59 -2.26 -15.84
CA ALA A 81 2.33 -1.82 -17.21
C ALA A 81 1.00 -1.07 -17.32
N GLU A 82 -0.05 -1.53 -16.64
CA GLU A 82 -1.41 -0.99 -16.79
C GLU A 82 -1.89 -0.25 -15.54
N ILE A 83 -1.88 -0.94 -14.40
CA ILE A 83 -2.52 -0.45 -13.17
C ILE A 83 -1.74 0.72 -12.56
N GLY A 84 -0.42 0.63 -12.51
CA GLY A 84 0.47 1.67 -11.97
C GLY A 84 0.30 3.02 -12.67
N PRO A 85 0.48 3.09 -14.00
CA PRO A 85 0.26 4.30 -14.78
C PRO A 85 -1.17 4.84 -14.68
N PHE A 86 -2.18 3.96 -14.69
CA PHE A 86 -3.58 4.36 -14.55
C PHE A 86 -3.86 5.12 -13.24
N PHE A 87 -3.19 4.76 -12.15
CA PHE A 87 -3.33 5.42 -10.85
C PHE A 87 -2.29 6.51 -10.57
N ALA A 88 -1.50 6.94 -11.56
CA ALA A 88 -0.46 7.95 -11.39
C ALA A 88 -1.00 9.27 -10.82
N ASP A 89 -2.19 9.70 -11.24
CA ASP A 89 -2.78 10.99 -10.79
C ASP A 89 -3.54 10.88 -9.46
N ARG A 90 -3.74 9.66 -8.94
CA ARG A 90 -4.52 9.40 -7.72
C ARG A 90 -3.61 9.26 -6.51
N ASN A 91 -3.87 10.04 -5.47
CA ASN A 91 -3.13 10.01 -4.20
C ASN A 91 -3.88 9.15 -3.16
N GLY A 92 -3.84 7.83 -3.35
CA GLY A 92 -4.47 6.85 -2.45
C GLY A 92 -5.94 6.55 -2.76
N GLY A 93 -6.50 5.54 -2.07
CA GLY A 93 -7.88 5.10 -2.30
C GLY A 93 -8.08 4.45 -3.66
N TYR A 94 -7.20 3.51 -4.02
CA TYR A 94 -7.26 2.79 -5.30
C TYR A 94 -8.32 1.68 -5.31
N THR A 95 -8.78 1.24 -4.13
CA THR A 95 -9.78 0.18 -3.97
C THR A 95 -11.04 0.70 -3.31
N ARG A 96 -12.20 0.14 -3.70
CA ARG A 96 -13.52 0.38 -3.09
C ARG A 96 -14.06 -0.94 -2.56
N ILE A 97 -14.70 -0.91 -1.38
CA ILE A 97 -15.45 -2.04 -0.83
C ILE A 97 -16.93 -1.71 -0.89
N ILE A 98 -17.72 -2.61 -1.48
CA ILE A 98 -19.17 -2.57 -1.52
C ILE A 98 -19.68 -3.75 -0.70
N LYS A 99 -20.53 -3.48 0.30
CA LYS A 99 -21.18 -4.55 1.06
C LYS A 99 -22.24 -5.21 0.20
N VAL A 100 -22.32 -6.53 0.26
CA VAL A 100 -23.34 -7.32 -0.45
C VAL A 100 -24.05 -8.22 0.55
N GLU A 101 -25.11 -8.88 0.09
CA GLU A 101 -25.91 -9.78 0.91
C GLU A 101 -25.05 -10.85 1.60
N ASN A 102 -25.42 -11.18 2.84
CA ASN A 102 -24.76 -12.21 3.62
C ASN A 102 -24.85 -13.56 2.91
N ARG A 103 -23.83 -14.38 3.11
CA ARG A 103 -23.78 -15.70 2.48
C ARG A 103 -24.77 -16.66 3.15
N LYS A 104 -25.55 -17.36 2.33
CA LYS A 104 -26.45 -18.44 2.78
C LYS A 104 -25.64 -19.58 3.40
N GLY A 105 -26.04 -20.05 4.57
CA GLY A 105 -25.40 -21.16 5.30
C GLY A 105 -24.71 -20.68 6.58
N ASP A 106 -23.64 -19.90 6.45
CA ASP A 106 -22.87 -19.39 7.60
C ASP A 106 -23.23 -17.95 8.00
N ASN A 107 -24.14 -17.31 7.27
CA ASN A 107 -24.55 -15.91 7.42
C ASN A 107 -23.35 -14.93 7.47
N ALA A 108 -22.23 -15.28 6.82
CA ALA A 108 -21.05 -14.45 6.85
C ALA A 108 -21.29 -13.14 6.08
N PRO A 109 -20.87 -11.98 6.62
CA PRO A 109 -20.97 -10.72 5.91
C PRO A 109 -20.05 -10.73 4.69
N MET A 110 -20.63 -10.53 3.52
CA MET A 110 -19.92 -10.55 2.24
C MET A 110 -19.66 -9.12 1.75
N ALA A 111 -18.59 -8.96 0.99
CA ALA A 111 -18.27 -7.71 0.33
C ALA A 111 -17.58 -7.96 -1.02
N VAL A 112 -17.82 -7.06 -1.95
CA VAL A 112 -17.09 -6.97 -3.21
C VAL A 112 -16.00 -5.91 -3.04
N ILE A 113 -14.76 -6.28 -3.33
CA ILE A 113 -13.64 -5.34 -3.40
C ILE A 113 -13.21 -5.18 -4.86
N GLU A 114 -13.06 -3.93 -5.29
CA GLU A 114 -12.78 -3.59 -6.68
C GLU A 114 -11.76 -2.44 -6.80
N LEU A 115 -11.08 -2.40 -7.95
CA LEU A 115 -10.26 -1.26 -8.35
C LEU A 115 -11.15 -0.12 -8.83
N VAL A 116 -10.86 1.10 -8.37
CA VAL A 116 -11.62 2.29 -8.79
C VAL A 116 -11.24 2.64 -10.24
N ARG A 117 -12.17 2.51 -11.18
CA ARG A 117 -11.95 2.84 -12.61
C ARG A 117 -12.32 4.28 -12.98
N GLU A 118 -12.97 5.00 -12.07
CA GLU A 118 -13.26 6.42 -12.24
C GLU A 118 -11.95 7.22 -12.10
N LYS A 119 -11.59 8.02 -13.11
CA LYS A 119 -10.51 9.01 -12.94
C LYS A 119 -10.98 10.07 -11.95
N THR A 120 -10.12 10.47 -11.03
CA THR A 120 -10.47 11.55 -10.10
C THR A 120 -10.72 12.81 -10.92
N VAL A 121 -11.93 13.39 -10.82
CA VAL A 121 -12.22 14.73 -11.34
C VAL A 121 -11.40 15.70 -10.51
N THR A 122 -10.17 15.90 -10.96
CA THR A 122 -9.17 16.88 -10.55
C THR A 122 -8.80 16.93 -9.06
N SER A 123 -7.50 16.91 -8.84
CA SER A 123 -6.81 17.31 -7.61
C SER A 123 -7.34 18.61 -6.99
N GLU A 124 -7.98 19.48 -7.79
CA GLU A 124 -8.55 20.76 -7.39
C GLU A 124 -9.85 20.62 -6.59
N ALA A 125 -10.80 19.77 -7.01
CA ALA A 125 -12.06 19.60 -6.28
C ALA A 125 -11.85 18.95 -4.89
N ASN A 126 -10.88 18.03 -4.78
CA ASN A 126 -10.51 17.43 -3.50
C ASN A 126 -9.65 18.36 -2.62
N ARG A 127 -8.83 19.24 -3.20
CA ARG A 127 -8.12 20.29 -2.46
C ARG A 127 -9.09 21.32 -1.91
N ALA A 128 -10.07 21.77 -2.71
CA ALA A 128 -11.13 22.69 -2.28
C ALA A 128 -11.99 22.11 -1.15
N ARG A 129 -12.34 20.81 -1.20
CA ARG A 129 -13.10 20.14 -0.12
C ARG A 129 -12.28 19.97 1.17
N ARG A 130 -10.97 19.69 1.08
CA ARG A 130 -10.09 19.59 2.26
C ARG A 130 -9.81 20.96 2.88
N ALA A 131 -9.64 22.00 2.07
CA ALA A 131 -9.51 23.38 2.53
C ALA A 131 -10.79 23.89 3.22
N GLY A 132 -11.96 23.64 2.61
CA GLY A 132 -13.26 24.00 3.21
C GLY A 132 -13.58 23.23 4.49
N GLY A 133 -13.10 21.99 4.64
CA GLY A 133 -13.22 21.21 5.87
C GLY A 133 -12.37 21.75 7.03
N ALA A 134 -11.20 22.33 6.74
CA ALA A 134 -10.33 22.95 7.74
C ALA A 134 -10.87 24.30 8.23
N GLN A 135 -11.48 25.11 7.35
CA GLN A 135 -12.14 26.36 7.73
C GLN A 135 -13.41 26.12 8.57
N LYS A 136 -14.17 25.05 8.30
CA LYS A 136 -15.40 24.76 9.06
C LYS A 136 -15.17 24.29 10.50
N SER A 137 -13.94 23.89 10.83
CA SER A 137 -13.49 23.59 12.20
C SER A 137 -12.87 24.79 12.93
N ALA A 138 -12.65 25.92 12.25
CA ALA A 138 -12.14 27.16 12.84
C ALA A 138 -13.24 28.22 13.08
N GLU A 139 -14.48 27.98 12.62
CA GLU A 139 -15.54 28.97 12.56
C GLU A 139 -16.81 28.55 13.32
N GLN A 140 -16.66 27.81 14.43
CA GLN A 140 -17.70 27.77 15.47
C GLN A 140 -17.30 28.70 16.62
N PRO A 141 -18.08 29.78 16.84
CA PRO A 141 -17.70 30.88 17.71
C PRO A 141 -17.93 30.55 19.19
N VAL A 142 -17.01 31.07 19.98
CA VAL A 142 -17.23 31.49 21.37
C VAL A 142 -18.48 32.38 21.48
N ALA A 143 -19.56 31.90 22.11
CA ALA A 143 -20.58 32.73 22.77
C ALA A 143 -21.70 31.90 23.42
N ALA A 144 -21.60 31.66 24.74
CA ALA A 144 -22.75 31.66 25.68
C ALA A 144 -22.27 31.41 27.13
N ALA A 145 -21.95 32.49 27.87
CA ALA A 145 -22.32 32.73 29.28
C ALA A 145 -21.61 33.98 29.84
N ALA A 146 -22.36 35.05 30.09
CA ALA A 146 -22.01 36.21 30.93
C ALA A 146 -22.80 36.05 32.26
N ALA A 147 -22.21 36.01 33.47
CA ALA A 147 -21.67 37.08 34.36
C ALA A 147 -22.46 37.03 35.71
N PRO A 148 -22.10 37.66 36.86
CA PRO A 148 -20.97 38.58 37.16
C PRO A 148 -20.24 38.34 38.53
N GLN A 149 -19.09 39.00 38.77
CA GLN A 149 -18.87 39.96 39.90
C GLN A 149 -17.41 40.46 40.04
N ALA A 150 -17.30 41.80 40.17
CA ALA A 150 -16.40 42.64 40.99
C ALA A 150 -14.88 42.77 40.68
N ALA A 151 -14.47 44.03 40.39
CA ALA A 151 -13.28 44.83 40.79
C ALA A 151 -11.91 44.10 40.90
N VAL A 152 -10.78 44.58 40.36
CA VAL A 152 -10.01 45.82 40.65
C VAL A 152 -8.95 46.05 39.53
N GLU A 153 -8.62 47.29 39.18
CA GLU A 153 -7.42 47.72 38.40
C GLU A 153 -6.19 47.90 39.33
N PRO A 154 -4.98 48.29 38.84
CA PRO A 154 -4.13 47.70 37.79
C PRO A 154 -2.66 47.54 38.28
N GLU A 155 -1.79 46.82 37.57
CA GLU A 155 -0.36 47.21 37.50
C GLU A 155 0.39 46.59 36.32
N ALA A 156 1.31 47.39 35.80
CA ALA A 156 2.18 47.14 34.66
C ALA A 156 3.32 46.16 34.97
N THR A 157 3.93 45.56 33.94
CA THR A 157 5.39 45.66 33.67
C THR A 157 5.81 44.84 32.44
N GLU A 158 6.48 45.56 31.55
CA GLU A 158 7.59 45.24 30.64
C GLU A 158 8.07 43.78 30.48
N GLY A 159 8.18 43.38 29.21
CA GLY A 159 9.50 43.30 28.56
C GLY A 159 10.17 41.92 28.38
N PRO A 160 11.00 41.75 27.33
CA PRO A 160 11.33 40.48 26.67
C PRO A 160 12.77 40.00 26.96
N THR A 161 13.14 38.80 26.46
CA THR A 161 14.48 38.38 25.93
C THR A 161 14.46 36.86 25.70
N GLU A 162 14.79 36.34 24.50
CA GLU A 162 16.16 35.95 24.04
C GLU A 162 16.75 34.81 24.91
N ASP A 163 17.44 33.77 24.45
CA ASP A 163 18.04 33.36 23.18
C ASP A 163 18.55 31.90 23.42
N GLU A 164 19.13 31.31 22.37
CA GLU A 164 20.13 30.23 22.34
C GLU A 164 19.62 28.78 22.32
N SER A 165 19.69 28.08 21.19
CA SER A 165 20.87 27.60 20.44
C SER A 165 21.57 26.43 21.12
N VAL A 166 21.69 25.31 20.41
CA VAL A 166 22.95 24.58 20.15
C VAL A 166 22.71 23.49 19.10
N GLU A 167 23.36 23.67 17.96
CA GLU A 167 23.85 22.62 17.07
C GLU A 167 24.86 21.72 17.80
N ASP A 168 24.93 20.43 17.44
CA ASP A 168 26.23 19.80 17.17
C ASP A 168 26.12 18.51 16.31
N ALA A 169 27.22 18.26 15.60
CA ALA A 169 27.77 16.99 15.15
C ALA A 169 27.32 16.38 13.81
N LYS A 170 27.98 16.93 12.78
CA LYS A 170 28.42 16.32 11.51
C LYS A 170 29.20 15.00 11.73
N ALA A 171 28.96 14.01 10.87
CA ALA A 171 29.89 12.89 10.61
C ALA A 171 30.18 12.79 9.09
N ASP A 172 31.46 12.95 8.78
CA ASP A 172 32.17 12.87 7.50
C ASP A 172 32.25 11.39 7.04
N SER A 173 31.90 11.02 5.80
CA SER A 173 32.69 10.97 4.54
C SER A 173 33.75 9.84 4.47
N THR A 174 33.60 8.95 3.46
CA THR A 174 34.59 8.52 2.42
C THR A 174 35.38 7.26 2.83
N GLU A 175 35.84 6.31 2.00
CA GLU A 175 36.04 6.05 0.55
C GLU A 175 36.37 4.51 0.47
N ALA A 176 36.10 3.67 -0.54
CA ALA A 176 36.79 3.45 -1.84
C ALA A 176 36.55 1.95 -2.18
N THR A 177 35.87 1.53 -3.26
CA THR A 177 36.38 1.19 -4.62
C THR A 177 37.56 0.20 -4.68
N GLU A 178 37.35 -0.99 -5.28
CA GLU A 178 37.94 -1.41 -6.58
C GLU A 178 37.58 -2.85 -7.02
N ALA A 179 37.39 -3.00 -8.36
CA ALA A 179 37.67 -4.10 -9.31
C ALA A 179 37.16 -5.54 -9.01
N GLU A 180 36.77 -6.42 -9.95
CA GLU A 180 37.11 -6.62 -11.36
C GLU A 180 36.10 -7.62 -12.00
N ALA A 181 35.93 -7.59 -13.32
CA ALA A 181 35.25 -8.59 -14.17
C ALA A 181 36.05 -8.68 -15.50
N PRO A 182 35.75 -9.55 -16.50
CA PRO A 182 35.27 -10.94 -16.56
C PRO A 182 36.13 -11.82 -17.54
N ALA A 183 35.87 -13.13 -17.68
CA ALA A 183 36.29 -13.95 -18.86
C ALA A 183 35.42 -15.23 -18.96
N GLU A 184 34.63 -15.40 -20.03
CA GLU A 184 34.81 -16.32 -21.20
C GLU A 184 34.49 -17.80 -20.90
N ALA A 185 34.03 -18.69 -21.79
CA ALA A 185 33.22 -18.75 -23.01
C ALA A 185 33.24 -20.25 -23.42
N GLN A 186 32.15 -20.78 -24.00
CA GLN A 186 32.05 -22.04 -24.78
C GLN A 186 32.15 -23.36 -23.97
N THR A 187 31.39 -24.43 -24.24
CA THR A 187 31.03 -25.05 -25.52
C THR A 187 29.66 -25.76 -25.51
N ALA A 188 29.08 -25.89 -26.71
CA ALA A 188 27.91 -26.68 -27.07
C ALA A 188 28.34 -28.03 -27.71
N ALA A 189 27.33 -28.87 -28.00
CA ALA A 189 27.34 -30.18 -28.70
C ALA A 189 27.65 -31.39 -27.79
N GLU A 190 26.96 -32.54 -27.88
CA GLU A 190 26.44 -33.22 -29.07
C GLU A 190 25.47 -34.38 -28.70
N ALA A 191 24.50 -34.64 -29.60
CA ALA A 191 23.81 -35.90 -29.99
C ALA A 191 23.39 -36.94 -28.93
N GLU A 192 22.12 -37.35 -28.81
CA GLU A 192 21.23 -38.01 -29.80
C GLU A 192 21.75 -39.36 -30.32
N THR A 193 21.29 -40.46 -29.71
CA THR A 193 21.06 -41.81 -30.30
C THR A 193 19.92 -42.45 -29.49
N ALA A 194 18.73 -42.60 -30.08
CA ALA A 194 18.25 -43.77 -30.82
C ALA A 194 18.13 -45.02 -29.92
N GLU A 195 16.94 -45.43 -29.49
CA GLU A 195 15.88 -46.17 -30.22
C GLU A 195 15.94 -47.69 -29.91
N ALA A 196 14.76 -48.23 -29.61
CA ALA A 196 14.30 -49.60 -29.87
C ALA A 196 14.71 -50.78 -28.96
N LYS A 197 13.65 -51.30 -28.32
CA LYS A 197 13.23 -52.71 -28.21
C LYS A 197 14.00 -53.64 -27.26
N ASP A 198 13.30 -54.08 -26.22
CA ASP A 198 13.12 -55.52 -25.98
C ASP A 198 11.80 -55.77 -25.22
N ASP A 199 10.77 -56.15 -25.98
CA ASP A 199 9.70 -57.06 -25.55
C ASP A 199 10.19 -58.49 -25.89
N ASP A 200 10.51 -59.33 -24.90
CA ASP A 200 10.15 -60.77 -24.94
C ASP A 200 10.33 -61.45 -23.56
N LYS A 201 9.28 -62.19 -23.16
CA LYS A 201 9.23 -63.35 -22.24
C LYS A 201 9.95 -63.33 -20.88
N SER A 202 9.16 -63.31 -19.81
CA SER A 202 8.61 -64.51 -19.11
C SER A 202 7.90 -64.11 -17.83
#